data_AF-A0A0C3G5D8-F1
#
_entry.id   AF-A0A0C3G5D8-F1
#
_cell.length_a   1.000
_cell.length_b   1.000
_cell.length_c   1.000
_cell.angle_alpha   90.00
_cell.angle_beta   90.00
_cell.angle_gamma   90.00
#
_symmetry.space_group_name_H-M   'P 1'
#
loop_
_entity.id
_entity.type
_entity.pdbx_description
1 polymer ?
#
loop_
_entity_poly.entity_id
_entity_poly.type
_entity_poly.pdbx_seq_one_letter_code
_entity_poly.pdbx_strand_id
1 'polypeptide(L)'
;MQTPPPPAKVCFSSDVRNMDAWAKRTGIPLTTAEALGTNYARAHRWLMSLKEQLVREHGWKDVVPGDPRMLFTVECESPWRGPGGLPLSPKLRLQLPTNATSFFSPERRVQWQMVFHSDIFATQRKLVAPLSDMLNIIQCLLTGMVVLMHEEQVAQSVYRTSRGLPSAEWVNINQQTLINIFGRAQFNQLWRACNDQTIAYKLDVEPRR
;
A
#
# COMPACT_ATOMS: atom_id res chain seq x y z
N MET A 1 -0.88 21.24 -26.66
CA MET A 1 -1.64 20.93 -25.43
C MET A 1 -0.78 20.00 -24.60
N GLN A 2 -0.35 20.42 -23.40
CA GLN A 2 0.41 19.53 -22.51
C GLN A 2 -0.57 18.50 -21.93
N THR A 3 -0.32 17.23 -22.21
CA THR A 3 -1.05 16.12 -21.61
C THR A 3 -0.81 16.19 -20.10
N PRO A 4 -1.86 16.11 -19.24
CA PRO A 4 -1.65 16.13 -17.79
C PRO A 4 -0.72 14.98 -17.38
N PRO A 5 0.18 15.21 -16.41
CA PRO A 5 1.11 14.17 -15.98
C PRO A 5 0.34 12.96 -15.44
N PRO A 6 0.78 11.73 -15.76
CA PRO A 6 0.08 10.52 -15.37
C PRO A 6 -0.02 10.42 -13.84
N PRO A 7 -1.15 10.01 -13.27
CA PRO A 7 -1.30 9.96 -11.82
C PRO A 7 -0.31 8.98 -11.19
N ALA A 8 0.17 9.29 -9.98
CA ALA A 8 0.97 8.35 -9.20
C ALA A 8 0.21 7.03 -8.98
N LYS A 9 0.91 5.91 -9.16
CA LYS A 9 0.39 4.54 -9.04
C LYS A 9 0.98 3.85 -7.83
N VAL A 10 0.28 2.85 -7.30
CA VAL A 10 0.83 1.97 -6.26
C VAL A 10 1.56 0.84 -6.96
N CYS A 11 2.83 0.63 -6.61
CA CYS A 11 3.65 -0.46 -7.12
C CYS A 11 3.91 -1.47 -6.00
N PHE A 12 3.70 -2.74 -6.32
CA PHE A 12 3.99 -3.87 -5.44
C PHE A 12 5.24 -4.61 -5.92
N SER A 13 6.17 -4.91 -5.01
CA SER A 13 7.36 -5.72 -5.26
C SER A 13 7.61 -6.69 -4.11
N SER A 14 7.58 -7.99 -4.40
CA SER A 14 8.00 -9.04 -3.48
C SER A 14 9.51 -9.33 -3.52
N ASP A 15 10.30 -8.55 -4.28
CA ASP A 15 11.75 -8.71 -4.36
C ASP A 15 12.42 -8.19 -3.09
N VAL A 16 13.02 -9.09 -2.32
CA VAL A 16 13.73 -8.78 -1.07
C VAL A 16 14.87 -7.79 -1.30
N ARG A 17 15.52 -7.78 -2.47
CA ARG A 17 16.59 -6.82 -2.80
C ARG A 17 16.05 -5.39 -2.89
N ASN A 18 14.84 -5.22 -3.41
CA ASN A 18 14.17 -3.92 -3.44
C ASN A 18 13.84 -3.46 -2.01
N MET A 19 13.35 -4.37 -1.16
CA MET A 19 13.10 -4.04 0.24
C MET A 19 14.40 -3.70 1.00
N ASP A 20 15.49 -4.43 0.77
CA ASP A 20 16.81 -4.14 1.35
C ASP A 20 17.34 -2.76 0.92
N ALA A 21 17.16 -2.38 -0.34
CA ALA A 21 17.51 -1.05 -0.82
C ALA A 21 16.72 0.06 -0.10
N TRP A 22 15.42 -0.16 0.13
CA TRP A 22 14.60 0.76 0.92
C TRP A 22 14.95 0.76 2.40
N ALA A 23 15.29 -0.38 2.98
CA ALA A 23 15.73 -0.49 4.37
C ALA A 23 17.03 0.30 4.60
N LYS A 24 18.02 0.13 3.71
CA LYS A 24 19.27 0.91 3.73
C LYS A 24 19.03 2.42 3.58
N ARG A 25 18.12 2.81 2.67
CA ARG A 25 17.78 4.23 2.45
C ARG A 25 17.09 4.84 3.66
N THR A 26 16.09 4.15 4.20
CA THR A 26 15.26 4.65 5.31
C THR A 26 15.91 4.49 6.68
N GLY A 27 16.96 3.68 6.76
CA GLY A 27 17.54 3.23 8.01
C GLY A 27 16.65 2.24 8.77
N ILE A 28 15.40 2.00 8.35
CA ILE A 28 14.48 1.05 8.97
C ILE A 28 14.94 -0.35 8.57
N PRO A 29 15.48 -1.16 9.50
CA PRO A 29 16.03 -2.46 9.14
C PRO A 29 14.93 -3.38 8.62
N LEU A 30 15.28 -4.26 7.68
CA LEU A 30 14.44 -5.43 7.40
C LEU A 30 14.29 -6.20 8.70
N THR A 31 13.08 -6.17 9.27
CA THR A 31 12.81 -6.84 10.53
C THR A 31 12.94 -8.34 10.32
N THR A 32 13.31 -9.08 11.36
CA THR A 32 13.22 -10.54 11.32
C THR A 32 11.79 -10.97 11.01
N ALA A 33 11.60 -12.16 10.41
CA ALA A 33 10.27 -12.67 10.10
C ALA A 33 9.35 -12.71 11.35
N GLU A 34 9.93 -12.98 12.52
CA GLU A 34 9.24 -12.97 13.80
C GLU A 34 8.81 -11.56 14.24
N ALA A 35 9.70 -10.57 14.16
CA ALA A 35 9.38 -9.19 14.48
C ALA A 35 8.34 -8.61 13.49
N LEU A 36 8.44 -8.96 12.21
CA LEU A 36 7.45 -8.63 11.19
C LEU A 36 6.09 -9.22 11.53
N GLY A 37 6.05 -10.53 11.83
CA GLY A 37 4.82 -11.22 12.21
C GLY A 37 4.18 -10.60 13.46
N THR A 38 5.00 -10.23 14.45
CA THR A 38 4.54 -9.58 15.68
C THR A 38 3.94 -8.19 15.40
N ASN A 39 4.63 -7.33 14.66
CA ASN A 39 4.14 -5.99 14.33
C ASN A 39 2.88 -6.06 13.45
N TYR A 40 2.85 -6.98 12.48
CA TYR A 40 1.67 -7.21 11.65
C TYR A 40 0.47 -7.69 12.48
N ALA A 41 0.68 -8.65 13.38
CA ALA A 41 -0.35 -9.13 14.29
C ALA A 41 -0.90 -8.02 15.20
N ARG A 42 -0.04 -7.13 15.70
CA ARG A 42 -0.47 -5.93 16.47
C ARG A 42 -1.31 -4.98 15.62
N ALA A 43 -1.03 -4.88 14.32
CA ALA A 43 -1.81 -4.06 13.39
C ALA A 43 -3.16 -4.68 13.01
N HIS A 44 -3.41 -5.98 13.24
CA HIS A 44 -4.65 -6.66 12.84
C HIS A 44 -5.91 -5.94 13.31
N ARG A 45 -5.96 -5.51 14.57
CA ARG A 45 -7.13 -4.81 15.12
C ARG A 45 -7.42 -3.53 14.34
N TRP A 46 -6.39 -2.77 14.00
CA TRP A 46 -6.56 -1.54 13.22
C TRP A 46 -7.00 -1.86 11.79
N LEU A 47 -6.34 -2.82 11.13
CA LEU A 47 -6.71 -3.28 9.78
C LEU A 47 -8.17 -3.76 9.70
N MET A 48 -8.65 -4.48 10.71
CA MET A 48 -10.05 -4.91 10.80
C MET A 48 -11.00 -3.72 10.96
N SER A 49 -10.67 -2.72 11.80
CA SER A 49 -11.48 -1.50 11.92
C SER A 49 -11.54 -0.68 10.63
N LEU A 50 -10.44 -0.61 9.87
CA LEU A 50 -10.44 0.03 8.55
C LEU A 50 -11.33 -0.74 7.57
N LYS A 51 -11.30 -2.07 7.61
CA LYS A 51 -12.19 -2.93 6.83
C LYS A 51 -13.66 -2.74 7.22
N GLU A 52 -13.97 -2.58 8.49
CA GLU A 52 -15.32 -2.26 8.96
C GLU A 52 -15.80 -0.91 8.43
N GLN A 53 -14.95 0.12 8.42
CA GLN A 53 -15.26 1.42 7.81
C GLN A 53 -15.56 1.28 6.31
N LEU A 54 -14.76 0.50 5.56
CA LEU A 54 -15.04 0.24 4.15
C LEU A 54 -16.43 -0.36 3.92
N VAL A 55 -16.81 -1.34 4.74
CA VAL A 55 -18.10 -2.03 4.60
C VAL A 55 -19.26 -1.12 4.99
N ARG A 56 -19.16 -0.48 6.16
CA ARG A 56 -20.26 0.30 6.74
C ARG A 56 -20.47 1.64 6.05
N GLU A 57 -19.40 2.33 5.68
CA GLU A 57 -19.46 3.73 5.24
C GLU A 57 -19.27 3.87 3.72
N HIS A 58 -18.58 2.93 3.09
CA HIS A 58 -18.23 3.00 1.67
C HIS A 58 -18.89 1.90 0.81
N GLY A 59 -19.81 1.12 1.38
CA GLY A 59 -20.61 0.13 0.66
C GLY A 59 -19.82 -1.07 0.13
N TRP A 60 -18.62 -1.31 0.66
CA TRP A 60 -17.89 -2.55 0.38
C TRP A 60 -18.62 -3.74 1.01
N LYS A 61 -18.35 -4.94 0.52
CA LYS A 61 -19.00 -6.16 1.00
C LYS A 61 -17.97 -7.17 1.49
N ASP A 62 -18.30 -7.84 2.58
CA ASP A 62 -17.58 -9.04 3.00
C ASP A 62 -17.82 -10.19 2.04
N VAL A 63 -16.77 -10.98 1.81
CA VAL A 63 -16.91 -12.22 1.05
C VAL A 63 -17.15 -13.39 1.99
N VAL A 64 -18.29 -14.07 1.80
CA VAL A 64 -18.72 -15.22 2.59
C VAL A 64 -18.96 -16.42 1.68
N PRO A 65 -18.44 -17.63 2.00
CA PRO A 65 -17.55 -17.92 3.13
C PRO A 65 -16.15 -17.32 2.93
N GLY A 66 -15.54 -16.88 4.03
CA GLY A 66 -14.17 -16.35 4.04
C GLY A 66 -13.12 -17.46 3.94
N ASP A 67 -11.95 -17.13 3.39
CA ASP A 67 -10.78 -18.03 3.43
C ASP A 67 -10.06 -17.86 4.78
N PRO A 68 -9.87 -18.94 5.57
CA PRO A 68 -9.28 -18.86 6.92
C PRO A 68 -7.82 -18.38 6.94
N ARG A 69 -7.15 -18.36 5.78
CA ARG A 69 -5.77 -17.84 5.63
C ARG A 69 -5.74 -16.33 5.45
N MET A 70 -6.90 -15.69 5.31
CA MET A 70 -7.04 -14.24 5.17
C MET A 70 -7.48 -13.64 6.49
N LEU A 71 -6.89 -12.49 6.83
CA LEU A 71 -7.41 -11.64 7.90
C LEU A 71 -8.81 -11.15 7.52
N PHE A 72 -8.98 -10.71 6.27
CA PHE A 72 -10.28 -10.45 5.67
C PHE A 72 -10.22 -10.51 4.15
N THR A 73 -11.39 -10.66 3.54
CA THR A 73 -11.61 -10.45 2.11
C THR A 73 -12.82 -9.55 1.94
N VAL A 74 -12.63 -8.41 1.29
CA VAL A 74 -13.72 -7.50 0.95
C VAL A 74 -13.72 -7.19 -0.54
N GLU A 75 -14.89 -6.88 -1.07
CA GLU A 75 -15.07 -6.55 -2.46
C GLU A 75 -15.91 -5.30 -2.68
N CYS A 76 -15.59 -4.59 -3.74
CA CYS A 76 -16.24 -3.37 -4.18
C CYS A 76 -16.72 -3.58 -5.61
N GLU A 77 -18.01 -3.38 -5.83
CA GLU A 77 -18.58 -3.35 -7.18
C GLU A 77 -17.95 -2.20 -7.96
N SER A 78 -17.80 -2.38 -9.28
CA SER A 78 -17.44 -1.25 -10.13
C SER A 78 -18.47 -0.15 -9.93
N PRO A 79 -18.07 1.11 -9.71
CA PRO A 79 -18.99 2.21 -9.67
C PRO A 79 -19.40 2.65 -11.09
N TRP A 80 -18.68 2.21 -12.14
CA TRP A 80 -18.91 2.61 -13.52
C TRP A 80 -19.91 1.67 -14.18
N ARG A 81 -20.95 2.23 -14.79
CA ARG A 81 -22.07 1.49 -15.38
C ARG A 81 -22.28 1.95 -16.82
N GLY A 82 -22.46 0.99 -17.73
CA GLY A 82 -22.82 1.26 -19.12
C GLY A 82 -24.29 1.66 -19.27
N PRO A 83 -24.71 2.05 -20.49
CA PRO A 83 -26.10 2.46 -20.77
C PRO A 83 -27.16 1.41 -20.40
N GLY A 84 -26.81 0.12 -20.36
CA GLY A 84 -27.67 -0.98 -19.92
C GLY A 84 -27.56 -1.35 -18.44
N GLY A 85 -26.91 -0.53 -17.60
CA GLY A 85 -26.73 -0.81 -16.17
C GLY A 85 -25.70 -1.89 -15.84
N LEU A 86 -24.96 -2.40 -16.83
CA LEU A 86 -23.91 -3.39 -16.61
C LEU A 86 -22.60 -2.71 -16.13
N PRO A 87 -21.81 -3.35 -15.25
CA PRO A 87 -20.51 -2.85 -14.84
C PRO A 87 -19.54 -2.68 -16.01
N LEU A 88 -18.83 -1.55 -16.06
CA LEU A 88 -17.80 -1.29 -17.08
C LEU A 88 -16.41 -1.80 -16.68
N SER A 89 -16.23 -2.19 -15.42
CA SER A 89 -15.01 -2.83 -14.91
C SER A 89 -15.36 -4.00 -13.99
N PRO A 90 -14.46 -4.99 -13.85
CA PRO A 90 -14.65 -6.07 -12.90
C PRO A 90 -14.68 -5.53 -11.47
N LYS A 91 -15.35 -6.25 -10.56
CA LYS A 91 -15.31 -5.93 -9.13
C LYS A 91 -13.88 -5.96 -8.60
N LEU A 92 -13.58 -5.03 -7.71
CA LEU A 92 -12.30 -4.99 -7.00
C LEU A 92 -12.39 -5.92 -5.79
N ARG A 93 -11.42 -6.83 -5.64
CA ARG A 93 -11.34 -7.74 -4.49
C ARG A 93 -10.05 -7.50 -3.73
N LEU A 94 -10.16 -7.00 -2.50
CA LEU A 94 -9.03 -6.76 -1.60
C LEU A 94 -8.93 -7.91 -0.59
N GLN A 95 -7.73 -8.48 -0.47
CA GLN A 95 -7.44 -9.56 0.46
C GLN A 95 -6.20 -9.23 1.26
N LEU A 96 -6.33 -9.18 2.58
CA LEU A 96 -5.18 -9.12 3.48
C LEU A 96 -4.96 -10.48 4.11
N PRO A 97 -3.74 -11.06 4.05
CA PRO A 97 -3.46 -12.35 4.66
C PRO A 97 -3.42 -12.24 6.19
N THR A 98 -3.66 -13.35 6.88
CA THR A 98 -3.51 -13.42 8.35
C THR A 98 -2.04 -13.34 8.76
N ASN A 99 -1.12 -13.82 7.90
CA ASN A 99 0.31 -13.85 8.18
C ASN A 99 1.08 -12.95 7.20
N ALA A 100 1.99 -12.13 7.72
CA ALA A 100 2.80 -11.22 6.92
C ALA A 100 3.71 -11.93 5.89
N THR A 101 4.13 -13.17 6.17
CA THR A 101 4.95 -13.96 5.25
C THR A 101 4.22 -14.27 3.94
N SER A 102 2.88 -14.27 3.94
CA SER A 102 2.09 -14.52 2.72
C SER A 102 2.23 -13.40 1.69
N PHE A 103 2.68 -12.20 2.05
CA PHE A 103 2.98 -11.16 1.06
C PHE A 103 4.15 -11.53 0.14
N PHE A 104 5.01 -12.47 0.56
CA PHE A 104 6.16 -12.92 -0.23
C PHE A 104 5.83 -14.08 -1.17
N SER A 105 4.61 -14.65 -1.08
CA SER A 105 4.20 -15.76 -1.95
C SER A 105 3.99 -15.31 -3.41
N PRO A 106 4.56 -16.02 -4.41
CA PRO A 106 4.45 -15.64 -5.83
C PRO A 106 3.01 -15.47 -6.31
N GLU A 107 2.09 -16.30 -5.86
CA GLU A 107 0.68 -16.27 -6.26
C GLU A 107 0.00 -14.98 -5.77
N ARG A 108 0.44 -14.44 -4.64
CA ARG A 108 -0.08 -13.21 -4.05
C ARG A 108 0.41 -11.96 -4.77
N ARG A 109 1.59 -12.02 -5.37
CA ARG A 109 2.12 -10.92 -6.18
C ARG A 109 1.13 -10.52 -7.28
N VAL A 110 0.63 -11.50 -8.03
CA VAL A 110 -0.32 -11.25 -9.13
C VAL A 110 -1.60 -10.63 -8.59
N GLN A 111 -2.12 -11.15 -7.47
CA GLN A 111 -3.30 -10.61 -6.83
C GLN A 111 -3.14 -9.13 -6.43
N TRP A 112 -2.06 -8.79 -5.74
CA TRP A 112 -1.80 -7.41 -5.32
C TRP A 112 -1.57 -6.49 -6.51
N GLN A 113 -0.90 -6.98 -7.56
CA GLN A 113 -0.77 -6.24 -8.81
C GLN A 113 -2.15 -5.97 -9.44
N MET A 114 -3.06 -6.95 -9.49
CA MET A 114 -4.42 -6.72 -10.02
C MET A 114 -5.19 -5.66 -9.21
N VAL A 115 -5.07 -5.68 -7.88
CA VAL A 115 -5.70 -4.67 -7.01
C VAL A 115 -5.15 -3.28 -7.35
N PHE A 116 -3.83 -3.11 -7.41
CA PHE A 116 -3.22 -1.78 -7.58
C PHE A 116 -3.30 -1.24 -9.01
N HIS A 117 -3.49 -2.10 -10.01
CA HIS A 117 -3.75 -1.69 -11.40
C HIS A 117 -5.23 -1.51 -11.71
N SER A 118 -6.13 -1.79 -10.77
CA SER A 118 -7.56 -1.53 -10.94
C SER A 118 -7.87 -0.04 -10.99
N ASP A 119 -8.73 0.35 -11.93
CA ASP A 119 -9.35 1.66 -12.05
C ASP A 119 -10.13 2.05 -10.78
N ILE A 120 -10.87 1.10 -10.21
CA ILE A 120 -11.61 1.27 -8.95
C ILE A 120 -10.64 1.68 -7.86
N PHE A 121 -9.54 0.93 -7.70
CA PHE A 121 -8.56 1.21 -6.65
C PHE A 121 -7.86 2.55 -6.86
N ALA A 122 -7.46 2.87 -8.10
CA ALA A 122 -6.77 4.11 -8.42
C ALA A 122 -7.60 5.37 -8.05
N THR A 123 -8.92 5.29 -8.19
CA THR A 123 -9.86 6.34 -7.80
C THR A 123 -10.17 6.29 -6.31
N GLN A 124 -10.64 5.14 -5.81
CA GLN A 124 -11.11 4.97 -4.43
C GLN A 124 -10.02 5.27 -3.41
N ARG A 125 -8.74 4.90 -3.67
CA ARG A 125 -7.64 5.16 -2.73
C ARG A 125 -7.44 6.64 -2.39
N LYS A 126 -7.90 7.56 -3.24
CA LYS A 126 -7.79 9.01 -3.04
C LYS A 126 -9.01 9.60 -2.33
N LEU A 127 -10.14 8.89 -2.37
CA LEU A 127 -11.44 9.36 -1.89
C LEU A 127 -11.86 8.66 -0.58
N VAL A 128 -11.34 7.46 -0.34
CA VAL A 128 -11.70 6.58 0.76
C VAL A 128 -10.51 6.46 1.69
N ALA A 129 -10.56 7.21 2.79
CA ALA A 129 -9.49 7.28 3.79
C ALA A 129 -9.06 5.88 4.28
N PRO A 130 -9.97 4.92 4.57
CA PRO A 130 -9.54 3.60 5.02
C PRO A 130 -8.64 2.83 4.05
N LEU A 131 -8.81 3.00 2.73
CA LEU A 131 -7.88 2.40 1.76
C LEU A 131 -6.51 3.06 1.79
N SER A 132 -6.48 4.38 1.90
CA SER A 132 -5.22 5.11 2.02
C SER A 132 -4.49 4.74 3.31
N ASP A 133 -5.23 4.59 4.41
CA ASP A 133 -4.66 4.22 5.71
C ASP A 133 -4.12 2.79 5.67
N MET A 134 -4.84 1.84 5.04
CA MET A 134 -4.34 0.47 4.83
C MET A 134 -3.04 0.47 4.03
N LEU A 135 -2.94 1.27 2.98
CA LEU A 135 -1.68 1.41 2.23
C LEU A 135 -0.58 1.96 3.12
N ASN A 136 -0.83 3.06 3.81
CA ASN A 136 0.17 3.72 4.64
C ASN A 136 0.72 2.78 5.73
N ILE A 137 -0.14 2.06 6.44
CA ILE A 137 0.32 1.10 7.46
C ILE A 137 1.09 -0.08 6.84
N ILE A 138 0.69 -0.56 5.65
CA ILE A 138 1.45 -1.58 4.91
C ILE A 138 2.83 -1.06 4.52
N GLN A 139 2.98 0.21 4.09
CA GLN A 139 4.28 0.81 3.80
C GLN A 139 5.18 0.88 5.03
N CYS A 140 4.62 1.13 6.22
CA CYS A 140 5.36 1.11 7.48
C CYS A 140 5.77 -0.31 7.91
N LEU A 141 4.89 -1.30 7.74
CA LEU A 141 5.14 -2.69 8.13
C LEU A 141 6.09 -3.41 7.17
N LEU A 142 5.98 -3.12 5.87
CA LEU A 142 6.65 -3.81 4.77
C LEU A 142 7.33 -2.78 3.88
N THR A 143 8.26 -2.00 4.44
CA THR A 143 8.93 -0.91 3.75
C THR A 143 9.59 -1.38 2.45
N GLY A 144 9.29 -0.68 1.36
CA GLY A 144 9.76 -1.01 0.01
C GLY A 144 8.93 -2.05 -0.73
N MET A 145 8.07 -2.83 -0.06
CA MET A 145 7.19 -3.78 -0.74
C MET A 145 6.06 -3.08 -1.49
N VAL A 146 5.51 -2.01 -0.89
CA VAL A 146 4.50 -1.16 -1.50
C VAL A 146 5.05 0.26 -1.57
N VAL A 147 5.12 0.82 -2.77
CA VAL A 147 5.61 2.19 -2.99
C VAL A 147 4.64 2.97 -3.87
N LEU A 148 4.53 4.27 -3.66
CA LEU A 148 3.85 5.16 -4.59
C LEU A 148 4.85 5.61 -5.65
N MET A 149 4.56 5.38 -6.93
CA MET A 149 5.45 5.69 -8.04
C MET A 149 4.79 6.67 -9.00
N HIS A 150 5.54 7.68 -9.41
CA HIS A 150 5.19 8.58 -10.50
C HIS A 150 6.25 8.46 -11.59
N GLU A 151 5.80 8.32 -12.84
CA GLU A 151 6.69 8.20 -14.00
C GLU A 151 6.50 9.40 -14.91
N GLU A 152 7.60 10.06 -15.25
CA GLU A 152 7.64 11.19 -16.17
C GLU A 152 8.54 10.86 -17.35
N GLN A 153 8.05 11.13 -18.56
CA GLN A 153 8.86 11.02 -19.77
C GLN A 153 9.54 12.36 -20.04
N VAL A 154 10.87 12.38 -19.98
CA VAL A 154 11.68 13.57 -20.23
C VAL A 154 12.67 13.24 -21.35
N ALA A 155 12.43 13.79 -22.53
CA ALA A 155 13.22 13.53 -23.74
C ALA A 155 13.39 12.01 -24.04
N GLN A 156 14.61 11.48 -23.93
CA GLN A 156 14.97 10.08 -24.19
C GLN A 156 15.12 9.25 -22.90
N SER A 157 14.60 9.73 -21.77
CA SER A 157 14.69 9.04 -20.48
C SER A 157 13.36 9.00 -19.76
N VAL A 158 13.17 7.98 -18.93
CA VAL A 158 12.03 7.83 -18.04
C VAL A 158 12.50 8.10 -16.62
N TYR A 159 11.93 9.12 -16.00
CA TYR A 159 12.19 9.50 -14.62
C TYR A 159 11.11 8.83 -13.75
N ARG A 160 11.52 8.04 -12.77
CA ARG A 160 10.63 7.39 -11.81
C ARG A 160 10.87 7.95 -10.42
N THR A 161 9.91 8.72 -9.93
CA THR A 161 9.90 9.18 -8.54
C THR A 161 9.07 8.21 -7.71
N SER A 162 9.72 7.51 -6.78
CA SER A 162 9.09 6.54 -5.88
C SER A 162 9.08 7.06 -4.45
N ARG A 163 8.00 6.84 -3.71
CA ARG A 163 7.84 7.15 -2.30
C ARG A 163 7.57 5.89 -1.51
N GLY A 164 8.51 5.52 -0.64
CA GLY A 164 8.49 4.26 0.10
C GLY A 164 7.83 4.31 1.48
N LEU A 165 7.54 5.52 1.97
CA LEU A 165 6.96 5.75 3.29
C LEU A 165 5.78 6.74 3.24
N PRO A 166 4.84 6.71 4.20
CA PRO A 166 3.72 7.67 4.28
C PRO A 166 4.16 9.13 4.51
N SER A 167 3.19 10.05 4.60
CA SER A 167 3.49 11.45 4.97
C SER A 167 3.76 11.59 6.45
N ALA A 168 4.67 12.51 6.79
CA ALA A 168 4.92 12.89 8.16
C ALA A 168 3.63 13.35 8.86
N GLU A 169 2.77 14.08 8.16
CA GLU A 169 1.45 14.47 8.66
C GLU A 169 0.60 13.25 9.05
N TRP A 170 0.48 12.25 8.16
CA TRP A 170 -0.27 11.04 8.46
C TRP A 170 0.33 10.26 9.64
N VAL A 171 1.66 10.18 9.73
CA VAL A 171 2.37 9.54 10.84
C VAL A 171 2.11 10.28 12.16
N ASN A 172 2.10 11.61 12.15
CA ASN A 172 1.82 12.43 13.33
C ASN A 172 0.39 12.22 13.83
N ILE A 173 -0.60 12.25 12.92
CA ILE A 173 -2.01 12.01 13.26
C ILE A 173 -2.20 10.63 13.90
N ASN A 174 -1.50 9.62 13.39
CA ASN A 174 -1.63 8.23 13.81
C ASN A 174 -0.58 7.78 14.84
N GLN A 175 0.14 8.72 15.45
CA GLN A 175 1.30 8.45 16.32
C GLN A 175 1.02 7.39 17.39
N GLN A 176 -0.08 7.53 18.14
CA GLN A 176 -0.36 6.63 19.25
C GLN A 176 -0.54 5.18 18.79
N THR A 177 -1.26 4.98 17.69
CA THR A 177 -1.49 3.67 17.09
C THR A 177 -0.20 3.07 16.56
N LEU A 178 0.64 3.87 15.91
CA LEU A 178 1.93 3.44 15.39
C LEU A 178 2.90 3.06 16.52
N ILE A 179 2.93 3.82 17.63
CA ILE A 179 3.70 3.47 18.83
C ILE A 179 3.23 2.14 19.42
N ASN A 180 1.92 1.88 19.46
CA ASN A 180 1.40 0.62 19.96
C ASN A 180 1.79 -0.58 19.09
N ILE A 181 1.94 -0.38 17.77
CA ILE A 181 2.33 -1.43 16.82
C ILE A 181 3.83 -1.68 16.89
N PHE A 182 4.63 -0.67 16.62
CA PHE A 182 6.09 -0.78 16.43
C PHE A 182 6.89 -0.65 17.74
N GLY A 183 6.29 -0.10 18.78
CA GLY A 183 7.01 0.37 19.96
C GLY A 183 7.69 1.73 19.72
N ARG A 184 8.03 2.42 20.80
CA ARG A 184 8.46 3.82 20.72
C ARG A 184 9.78 4.03 19.99
N ALA A 185 10.73 3.11 20.16
CA ALA A 185 12.04 3.20 19.50
C ALA A 185 11.92 3.10 17.96
N GLN A 186 11.21 2.08 17.46
CA GLN A 186 10.98 1.89 16.02
C GLN A 186 10.09 3.01 15.45
N PHE A 187 9.09 3.46 16.20
CA PHE A 187 8.27 4.61 15.80
C PHE A 187 9.13 5.87 15.59
N ASN A 188 10.03 6.20 16.51
CA ASN A 188 10.88 7.39 16.37
C ASN A 188 11.77 7.32 15.11
N GLN A 189 12.25 6.12 14.77
CA GLN A 189 13.02 5.89 13.55
C GLN A 189 12.16 6.08 12.29
N LEU A 190 10.97 5.47 12.27
CA LEU A 190 9.99 5.64 11.19
C LEU A 190 9.61 7.12 11.01
N TRP A 191 9.32 7.81 12.11
CA TRP A 191 8.95 9.23 12.10
C TRP A 191 10.05 10.11 11.53
N ARG A 192 11.32 9.88 11.91
CA ARG A 192 12.47 10.59 11.32
C ARG A 192 12.57 10.34 9.81
N ALA A 193 12.46 9.07 9.39
CA ALA A 193 12.54 8.71 7.97
C ALA A 193 11.38 9.30 7.14
N CYS A 194 10.17 9.40 7.70
CA CYS A 194 9.01 10.02 7.05
C CYS A 194 9.12 11.55 6.92
N ASN A 195 9.85 12.22 7.81
CA ASN A 195 10.06 13.67 7.77
C ASN A 195 11.17 14.10 6.80
N ASP A 196 12.07 13.19 6.43
CA ASP A 196 13.17 13.48 5.51
C ASP A 196 12.78 13.08 4.08
N GLN A 197 12.57 14.08 3.21
CA GLN A 197 12.23 13.86 1.81
C GLN A 197 13.32 13.13 1.02
N THR A 198 14.59 13.36 1.36
CA THR A 198 15.72 12.70 0.70
C THR A 198 15.75 11.21 0.99
N ILE A 199 15.13 10.80 2.10
CA ILE A 199 15.03 9.41 2.53
C ILE A 199 13.73 8.78 2.02
N ALA A 200 12.60 9.46 2.22
CA ALA A 200 11.27 8.93 1.92
C ALA A 200 11.00 8.79 0.41
N TYR A 201 11.68 9.58 -0.42
CA TYR A 201 11.57 9.58 -1.87
C TYR A 201 12.85 9.07 -2.52
N LYS A 202 12.71 8.42 -3.68
CA LYS A 202 13.80 7.91 -4.52
C LYS A 202 13.52 8.31 -5.97
N LEU A 203 14.54 8.80 -6.68
CA LEU A 203 14.49 9.06 -8.11
C LEU A 203 15.34 8.01 -8.84
N ASP A 204 14.74 7.28 -9.77
CA ASP A 204 15.42 6.39 -10.70
C ASP A 204 15.31 6.96 -12.12
N VAL A 205 16.41 6.96 -12.88
CA VAL A 205 16.44 7.41 -14.28
C VAL A 205 16.80 6.24 -15.16
N GLU A 206 15.90 5.85 -16.05
CA GLU A 206 16.13 4.80 -17.03
C GLU A 206 16.28 5.38 -18.44
N PRO A 207 17.31 4.98 -19.20
CA PRO A 207 17.39 5.31 -20.62
C PRO A 207 16.26 4.59 -21.36
N ARG A 208 15.66 5.25 -22.35
CA ARG A 208 14.62 4.66 -23.17
C ARG A 208 15.19 3.46 -23.95
N ARG A 209 14.61 2.28 -23.73
CA ARG A 209 14.85 1.09 -24.54
C ARG A 209 14.18 1.21 -25.90
#